data_AF-Q0PVF7-F1
#
_entry.id   AF-Q0PVF7-F1
#
_cell.length_a   1.000
_cell.length_b   1.000
_cell.length_c   1.000
_cell.angle_alpha   90.00
_cell.angle_beta   90.00
_cell.angle_gamma   90.00
#
_symmetry.space_group_name_H-M   'P 1'
#
loop_
_entity.id
_entity.type
_entity.pdbx_description
1 polymer ?
#
loop_
_entity_poly.entity_id
_entity_poly.type
_entity_poly.pdbx_seq_one_letter_code
_entity_poly.pdbx_strand_id
1 'polypeptide(L)'
;RCGGLESLYCKEWGCETAGTAYWQPRSSWDLITVGQGHSTGTCERTGWCNPLKIEFTEPGKRFRNWLQGRTWGLRFYVTGHPGVQLTIRLVITSPPPVVVGPDPVLAEQGPPREIPFLPRVPVPTLSP
;
A
#
# COMPACT_ATOMS: atom_id res chain seq x y z
N ARG A 1 -1.60 1.96 32.87
CA ARG A 1 -1.54 0.49 32.90
C ARG A 1 -0.35 -0.02 32.07
N CYS A 2 -0.38 0.08 30.74
CA CYS A 2 0.69 -0.47 29.87
C CYS A 2 2.03 0.27 29.86
N GLY A 3 2.11 1.44 30.51
CA GLY A 3 3.33 2.27 30.54
C GLY A 3 3.59 2.98 29.21
N GLY A 4 4.68 3.75 29.16
CA GLY A 4 5.14 4.47 27.99
C GLY A 4 6.35 3.81 27.33
N LEU A 5 7.17 4.63 26.67
CA LEU A 5 8.36 4.20 25.94
C LEU A 5 9.38 3.47 26.83
N GLU A 6 9.51 3.85 28.09
CA GLU A 6 10.40 3.21 29.08
C GLU A 6 10.07 1.72 29.28
N SER A 7 8.82 1.35 29.04
CA SER A 7 8.32 -0.02 29.12
C SER A 7 8.04 -0.63 27.75
N LEU A 8 8.36 0.08 26.66
CA LEU A 8 7.95 -0.28 25.30
C LEU A 8 6.44 -0.58 25.22
N TYR A 9 5.62 0.16 25.96
CA TYR A 9 4.17 -0.03 26.04
C TYR A 9 3.73 -1.43 26.49
N CYS A 10 4.62 -2.22 27.11
CA CYS A 10 4.40 -3.59 27.56
C CYS A 10 4.78 -3.76 29.04
N LYS A 11 4.36 -2.81 29.90
CA LYS A 11 4.65 -2.87 31.35
C LYS A 11 3.99 -4.05 32.07
N GLU A 12 2.83 -4.49 31.59
CA GLU A 12 2.01 -5.52 32.21
C GLU A 12 1.48 -6.50 31.16
N TRP A 13 1.14 -7.72 31.58
CA TRP A 13 0.47 -8.70 30.72
C TRP A 13 -0.91 -8.21 30.27
N GLY A 14 -1.27 -8.57 29.03
CA GLY A 14 -2.50 -8.13 28.37
C GLY A 14 -2.36 -6.77 27.68
N CYS A 15 -1.17 -6.17 27.69
CA CYS A 15 -0.86 -5.00 26.88
C CYS A 15 -0.45 -5.37 25.45
N GLU A 16 0.05 -6.59 25.26
CA GLU A 16 0.41 -7.11 23.96
C GLU A 16 -0.83 -7.42 23.12
N THR A 17 -0.77 -7.08 21.85
CA THR A 17 -1.88 -7.17 20.89
C THR A 17 -1.56 -8.10 19.72
N ALA A 18 -0.28 -8.42 19.53
CA ALA A 18 0.25 -9.29 18.49
C ALA A 18 1.62 -9.85 18.92
N GLY A 19 2.10 -10.87 18.21
CA GLY A 19 3.41 -11.49 18.44
C GLY A 19 3.38 -13.00 18.25
N THR A 20 4.52 -13.64 18.49
CA THR A 20 4.73 -15.09 18.29
C THR A 20 4.89 -15.86 19.60
N ALA A 21 4.54 -15.25 20.73
CA ALA A 21 4.56 -15.93 22.02
C ALA A 21 3.57 -17.11 22.03
N TYR A 22 3.82 -18.10 22.89
CA TYR A 22 3.05 -19.35 22.88
C TYR A 22 1.56 -19.16 23.17
N TRP A 23 1.18 -18.09 23.89
CA TRP A 23 -0.22 -17.74 24.16
C TRP A 23 -0.91 -16.99 23.01
N GLN A 24 -0.18 -16.74 21.90
CA GLN A 24 -0.69 -16.19 20.65
C GLN A 24 -1.54 -14.93 20.84
N PRO A 25 -0.93 -13.83 21.33
CA PRO A 25 -1.68 -12.60 21.57
C PRO A 25 -2.30 -12.06 20.30
N ARG A 26 -3.57 -11.64 20.40
CA ARG A 26 -4.36 -11.11 19.29
C ARG A 26 -5.23 -9.95 19.78
N SER A 27 -5.57 -9.08 18.85
CA SER A 27 -6.45 -7.93 19.07
C SER A 27 -7.44 -7.78 17.91
N SER A 28 -8.65 -7.32 18.23
CA SER A 28 -9.67 -6.95 17.24
C SER A 28 -9.53 -5.52 16.72
N TRP A 29 -8.68 -4.71 17.37
CA TRP A 29 -8.62 -3.26 17.15
C TRP A 29 -7.25 -2.75 16.72
N ASP A 30 -6.17 -3.50 16.97
CA ASP A 30 -4.83 -3.05 16.61
C ASP A 30 -4.64 -3.05 15.09
N LEU A 31 -3.74 -2.19 14.60
CA LEU A 31 -3.57 -1.88 13.19
C LEU A 31 -2.66 -2.87 12.45
N ILE A 32 -1.87 -3.65 13.19
CA ILE A 32 -0.93 -4.61 12.62
C ILE A 32 -0.94 -5.91 13.40
N THR A 33 -0.51 -6.98 12.73
CA THR A 33 0.03 -8.18 13.37
C THR A 33 1.52 -8.26 13.10
N VAL A 34 2.27 -8.82 14.05
CA VAL A 34 3.71 -9.05 13.93
C VAL A 34 3.98 -10.54 14.11
N GLY A 35 4.70 -11.12 13.15
CA GLY A 35 5.11 -12.52 13.15
C GLY A 35 6.58 -12.69 12.78
N GLN A 36 7.06 -13.94 12.81
CA GLN A 36 8.39 -14.28 12.32
C GLN A 36 8.39 -14.25 10.79
N GLY A 37 9.34 -13.52 10.21
CA GLY A 37 9.58 -13.50 8.76
C GLY A 37 10.32 -14.75 8.28
N HIS A 38 10.31 -14.96 6.97
CA HIS A 38 11.09 -16.03 6.36
C HIS A 38 12.57 -15.66 6.31
N SER A 39 13.45 -16.58 6.73
CA SER A 39 14.89 -16.39 6.59
C SER A 39 15.28 -16.50 5.12
N THR A 40 15.94 -15.49 4.58
CA THR A 40 16.42 -15.47 3.20
C THR A 40 17.77 -16.17 3.02
N GLY A 41 18.30 -16.83 4.07
CA GLY A 41 19.63 -17.45 4.05
C GLY A 41 20.80 -16.44 4.00
N THR A 42 20.52 -15.14 4.11
CA THR A 42 21.53 -14.07 4.02
C THR A 42 22.09 -13.63 5.38
N CYS A 43 21.69 -14.30 6.47
CA CYS A 43 22.12 -13.99 7.84
C CYS A 43 23.66 -13.98 7.97
N GLU A 44 24.34 -15.01 7.47
CA GLU A 44 25.81 -15.12 7.57
C GLU A 44 26.56 -13.98 6.87
N ARG A 45 26.01 -13.48 5.75
CA ARG A 45 26.63 -12.41 4.96
C ARG A 45 26.30 -11.01 5.47
N THR A 46 25.12 -10.83 6.05
CA THR A 46 24.56 -9.50 6.33
C THR A 46 24.32 -9.20 7.81
N GLY A 47 24.37 -10.21 8.68
CA GLY A 47 23.99 -10.13 10.09
C GLY A 47 22.48 -10.02 10.34
N TRP A 48 21.65 -9.87 9.30
CA TRP A 48 20.19 -9.77 9.43
C TRP A 48 19.55 -11.15 9.52
N CYS A 49 19.47 -11.67 10.75
CA CYS A 49 19.03 -13.04 11.03
C CYS A 49 17.59 -13.15 11.55
N ASN A 50 16.99 -12.03 11.95
CA ASN A 50 15.70 -11.98 12.62
C ASN A 50 14.69 -11.15 11.82
N PRO A 51 14.26 -11.61 10.63
CA PRO A 51 13.26 -10.89 9.84
C PRO A 51 11.90 -10.89 10.56
N LEU A 52 11.20 -9.76 10.52
CA LEU A 52 9.83 -9.63 11.01
C LEU A 52 8.85 -9.64 9.83
N LYS A 53 7.74 -10.36 9.98
CA LYS A 53 6.58 -10.27 9.09
C LYS A 53 5.57 -9.34 9.72
N ILE A 54 5.36 -8.16 9.14
CA ILE A 54 4.37 -7.20 9.60
C ILE A 54 3.23 -7.15 8.58
N GLU A 55 2.01 -7.38 9.04
CA GLU A 55 0.82 -7.37 8.20
C GLU A 55 -0.19 -6.37 8.74
N PHE A 56 -0.77 -5.56 7.86
CA PHE A 56 -1.84 -4.63 8.23
C PHE A 56 -3.14 -5.38 8.46
N THR A 57 -3.73 -5.18 9.63
CA THR A 57 -5.06 -5.71 9.96
C THR A 57 -6.14 -4.96 9.18
N GLU A 58 -7.36 -5.46 9.26
CA GLU A 58 -8.52 -4.85 8.63
C GLU A 58 -8.81 -3.42 9.19
N PRO A 59 -8.71 -3.15 10.52
CA PRO A 59 -8.61 -1.78 11.04
C PRO A 59 -7.42 -0.99 10.51
N GLY A 60 -6.23 -1.60 10.42
CA GLY A 60 -5.01 -0.96 9.94
C GLY A 60 -5.11 -0.44 8.51
N LYS A 61 -5.72 -1.21 7.62
CA LYS A 61 -5.97 -0.80 6.22
C LYS A 61 -6.94 0.37 6.10
N ARG A 62 -7.91 0.48 7.01
CA ARG A 62 -8.86 1.60 7.08
C ARG A 62 -8.31 2.84 7.77
N PHE A 63 -7.19 2.70 8.47
CA PHE A 63 -6.59 3.79 9.23
C PHE A 63 -6.01 4.86 8.29
N ARG A 64 -6.46 6.11 8.43
CA ARG A 64 -6.08 7.20 7.49
C ARG A 64 -4.84 7.98 7.91
N ASN A 65 -4.46 7.91 9.19
CA ASN A 65 -3.42 8.78 9.75
C ASN A 65 -2.03 8.12 9.75
N TRP A 66 -1.71 7.33 8.72
CA TRP A 66 -0.40 6.69 8.59
C TRP A 66 0.75 7.67 8.30
N LEU A 67 0.45 8.88 7.80
CA LEU A 67 1.47 9.92 7.55
C LEU A 67 2.17 10.38 8.84
N GLN A 68 1.45 10.43 9.96
CA GLN A 68 2.01 10.78 11.27
C GLN A 68 2.93 9.68 11.82
N GLY A 69 2.77 8.45 11.31
CA GLY A 69 3.37 7.27 11.90
C GLY A 69 2.64 6.77 13.13
N ARG A 70 2.79 5.47 13.37
CA ARG A 70 2.30 4.78 14.56
C ARG A 70 3.41 3.91 15.11
N THR A 71 3.41 3.77 16.43
CA THR A 71 4.55 3.28 17.17
C THR A 71 4.10 2.15 18.09
N TRP A 72 4.87 1.06 18.06
CA TRP A 72 4.68 -0.10 18.91
C TRP A 72 5.99 -0.41 19.64
N GLY A 73 5.88 -1.12 20.75
CA GLY A 73 7.00 -1.79 21.37
C GLY A 73 7.01 -3.26 20.99
N LEU A 74 8.20 -3.81 20.78
CA LEU A 74 8.44 -5.23 20.58
C LEU A 74 9.37 -5.71 21.68
N ARG A 75 8.95 -6.72 22.43
CA ARG A 75 9.75 -7.36 23.48
C ARG A 75 9.97 -8.84 23.17
N PHE A 76 11.17 -9.32 23.45
CA PHE A 76 11.47 -10.74 23.45
C PHE A 76 10.98 -11.35 24.77
N TYR A 77 10.22 -12.44 24.67
CA TYR A 77 9.77 -13.19 25.83
C TYR A 77 10.88 -14.12 26.35
N VAL A 78 11.89 -13.51 26.97
CA VAL A 78 13.04 -14.14 27.62
C VAL A 78 13.38 -13.38 28.90
N THR A 79 14.22 -13.91 29.78
CA THR A 79 14.66 -13.22 31.01
C THR A 79 15.17 -11.81 30.70
N GLY A 80 14.73 -10.82 31.49
CA GLY A 80 15.06 -9.39 31.30
C GLY A 80 14.17 -8.66 30.29
N HIS A 81 13.48 -9.38 29.40
CA HIS A 81 12.50 -8.86 28.44
C HIS A 81 13.07 -7.72 27.57
N PRO A 82 14.23 -7.94 26.91
CA PRO A 82 14.82 -6.93 26.05
C PRO A 82 13.87 -6.63 24.88
N GLY A 83 14.01 -5.46 24.28
CA GLY A 83 13.10 -5.06 23.22
C GLY A 83 13.53 -3.81 22.49
N VAL A 84 12.71 -3.45 21.50
CA VAL A 84 12.90 -2.29 20.64
C VAL A 84 11.58 -1.58 20.41
N GLN A 85 11.65 -0.30 20.06
CA GLN A 85 10.52 0.45 19.54
C GLN A 85 10.53 0.35 18.01
N LEU A 86 9.35 0.16 17.42
CA LEU A 86 9.16 0.20 15.98
C LEU A 86 8.12 1.26 15.62
N THR A 87 8.39 2.05 14.57
CA THR A 87 7.45 3.05 14.06
C THR A 87 7.21 2.80 12.58
N ILE A 88 5.94 2.66 12.20
CA ILE A 88 5.51 2.47 10.81
C ILE A 88 4.81 3.74 10.34
N ARG A 89 5.26 4.30 9.21
CA ARG A 89 4.64 5.47 8.58
C ARG A 89 4.48 5.26 7.08
N LEU A 90 3.46 5.90 6.52
CA LEU A 90 3.28 6.00 5.08
C LEU A 90 4.07 7.20 4.55
N VAL A 91 4.83 6.99 3.48
CA VAL A 91 5.45 8.07 2.68
C VAL A 91 4.82 8.00 1.30
N ILE A 92 4.17 9.09 0.88
CA ILE A 92 3.56 9.20 -0.44
C ILE A 92 4.53 9.98 -1.33
N THR A 93 5.04 9.33 -2.36
CA THR A 93 5.85 9.97 -3.40
C THR A 93 5.00 10.11 -4.66
N SER A 94 4.72 11.33 -5.10
CA SER A 94 4.11 11.55 -6.40
C SER A 94 5.17 11.34 -7.50
N PRO A 95 4.86 10.64 -8.60
CA PRO A 95 5.73 10.66 -9.77
C PRO A 95 5.89 12.10 -10.28
N PRO A 96 7.00 12.40 -11.00
CA PRO A 96 7.13 13.70 -11.66
C PRO A 96 5.90 13.96 -12.54
N PRO A 97 5.35 15.18 -12.56
CA PRO A 97 4.25 15.50 -13.45
C PRO A 97 4.68 15.24 -14.89
N VAL A 98 3.92 14.39 -15.59
CA VAL A 98 4.10 14.23 -17.03
C VAL A 98 3.51 15.48 -17.68
N VAL A 99 4.34 16.26 -18.36
CA VAL A 99 3.87 17.38 -19.18
C VAL A 99 3.13 16.77 -20.36
N VAL A 100 1.80 16.72 -20.27
CA VAL A 100 0.94 16.47 -21.43
C VAL A 100 0.92 17.78 -22.20
N GLY A 101 1.76 17.87 -23.23
CA GLY A 101 1.85 19.06 -24.08
C GLY A 101 0.52 19.34 -24.81
N PRO A 102 0.37 20.53 -25.44
CA PRO A 102 -0.82 20.83 -26.22
C PRO A 102 -1.01 19.76 -27.30
N ASP A 103 -2.25 19.29 -27.47
CA ASP A 103 -2.60 18.40 -28.57
C ASP A 103 -2.08 19.01 -29.87
N PRO A 104 -1.29 18.28 -30.68
CA PRO A 104 -0.84 18.80 -31.95
C PRO A 104 -2.08 19.12 -32.79
N VAL A 105 -2.19 20.39 -33.21
CA VAL A 105 -3.19 20.78 -34.21
C VAL A 105 -2.94 19.92 -35.44
N LEU A 106 -3.93 19.11 -35.80
CA LEU A 106 -3.89 18.31 -37.02
C LEU A 106 -3.59 19.28 -38.17
N ALA A 107 -2.63 18.94 -39.03
CA ALA A 107 -2.37 19.72 -40.23
C ALA A 107 -3.68 19.96 -40.97
N GLU A 108 -3.88 21.19 -41.46
CA GLU A 108 -5.06 21.60 -42.23
C GLU A 108 -5.49 20.48 -43.16
N GLN A 109 -6.66 19.90 -42.86
CA GLN A 109 -7.30 18.95 -43.74
C GLN A 109 -7.65 19.76 -44.99
N GLY A 110 -6.92 19.50 -46.08
CA GLY A 110 -7.15 20.16 -47.36
C GLY A 110 -8.63 20.10 -47.76
N PRO A 111 -9.03 20.94 -48.73
CA PRO A 111 -10.43 21.13 -49.08
C PRO A 111 -11.15 19.78 -49.25
N PRO A 112 -12.43 19.68 -48.84
CA PRO A 112 -13.21 18.46 -48.97
C PRO A 112 -13.01 17.89 -50.37
N ARG A 113 -12.55 16.65 -50.47
CA ARG A 113 -12.48 15.98 -51.77
C ARG A 113 -13.87 16.04 -52.39
N GLU A 114 -13.99 16.63 -53.57
CA GLU A 114 -15.19 16.50 -54.38
C GLU A 114 -15.44 15.00 -54.57
N ILE A 115 -16.46 14.50 -53.90
CA ILE A 115 -16.96 13.16 -54.14
C ILE A 115 -17.47 13.19 -55.57
N PRO A 116 -16.96 12.35 -56.49
CA PRO A 116 -17.50 12.29 -57.84
C PRO A 116 -18.99 12.02 -57.73
N PHE A 117 -19.81 12.89 -58.31
CA PHE A 117 -21.25 12.66 -58.41
C PHE A 117 -21.44 11.33 -59.14
N LEU A 118 -21.85 10.30 -58.41
CA LEU A 118 -22.30 9.07 -59.03
C LEU A 118 -23.54 9.43 -59.87
N PRO A 119 -23.60 9.02 -61.15
CA PRO A 119 -24.75 9.31 -61.99
C PRO A 119 -26.02 8.78 -61.33
N ARG A 120 -27.01 9.67 -61.19
CA ARG A 120 -28.29 9.37 -60.57
C ARG A 120 -28.96 8.26 -61.36
N VAL A 121 -29.22 7.12 -60.71
CA VAL A 121 -29.97 6.02 -61.32
C VAL A 121 -31.36 6.54 -61.70
N PRO A 122 -31.84 6.35 -62.94
CA PRO A 122 -33.17 6.78 -63.33
C PRO A 122 -34.22 6.03 -62.50
N VAL A 123 -35.13 6.80 -61.89
CA VAL A 123 -36.29 6.25 -61.19
C VAL A 123 -37.24 5.67 -62.26
N PRO A 124 -37.71 4.41 -62.14
CA PRO A 124 -38.69 3.87 -63.07
C PRO A 124 -40.02 4.59 -62.90
N THR A 125 -40.49 5.22 -63.98
CA THR A 125 -41.87 5.70 -64.11
C THR A 125 -42.80 4.51 -64.27
N LEU A 126 -43.73 4.33 -63.34
CA LEU A 126 -44.96 3.57 -63.58
C LEU A 126 -46.10 4.57 -63.76
N SER A 127 -46.62 4.57 -64.99
CA SER A 127 -47.78 5.34 -65.48
C SER A 127 -49.11 4.64 -65.10
N PRO A 128 -50.27 5.29 -65.33
CA PRO A 128 -51.39 5.45 -64.39
C PRO A 128 -52.18 4.20 -64.00
#